data_AF-A0A7C7PDE0-F1
#
_entry.id   AF-A0A7C7PDE0-F1
#
_cell.length_a   1.000
_cell.length_b   1.000
_cell.length_c   1.000
_cell.angle_alpha   90.00
_cell.angle_beta   90.00
_cell.angle_gamma   90.00
#
_symmetry.space_group_name_H-M   'P 1'
#
loop_
_entity.id
_entity.type
_entity.pdbx_description
1 polymer ?
#
loop_
_entity_poly.entity_id
_entity_poly.type
_entity_poly.pdbx_seq_one_letter_code
_entity_poly.pdbx_strand_id
1 'polypeptide(L)'
;PMVTRALAEGKVVLGFGERKTPAAFVNACSKFLFLDEEKEKTKTTVKPKNIKSDTRLINLLRQAIEATEDEEGWAALGPVGSNISNKTSFDTRNYGFKNLSSLFKAIDLFELKRGPNNSFLVKNVRNK
;
A
#
# COMPACT_ATOMS: atom_id res chain seq x y z
N PRO A 1 -24.08 28.70 17.48
CA PRO A 1 -23.24 28.25 16.33
C PRO A 1 -23.88 27.05 15.60
N MET A 2 -24.16 27.18 14.29
CA MET A 2 -24.81 26.12 13.49
C MET A 2 -24.03 24.79 13.52
N VAL A 3 -22.70 24.84 13.49
CA VAL A 3 -21.82 23.66 13.48
C VAL A 3 -21.97 22.84 14.77
N THR A 4 -22.00 23.50 15.94
CA THR A 4 -22.17 22.83 17.23
C THR A 4 -23.50 22.08 17.32
N ARG A 5 -24.56 22.63 16.74
CA ARG A 5 -25.88 22.00 16.70
C ARG A 5 -25.91 20.80 15.75
N ALA A 6 -25.29 20.93 14.57
CA ALA A 6 -25.18 19.82 13.63
C ALA A 6 -24.41 18.62 14.22
N LEU A 7 -23.32 18.87 14.96
CA LEU A 7 -22.57 17.83 15.66
C LEU A 7 -23.38 17.19 16.79
N ALA A 8 -24.10 17.99 17.58
CA ALA A 8 -24.96 17.48 18.66
C ALA A 8 -26.11 16.60 18.12
N GLU A 9 -26.58 16.89 16.91
CA GLU A 9 -27.56 16.10 16.18
C GLU A 9 -26.93 14.88 15.46
N GLY A 10 -25.65 14.58 15.68
CA GLY A 10 -24.94 13.43 15.10
C GLY A 10 -24.61 13.57 13.62
N LYS A 11 -24.73 14.76 13.04
CA LYS A 11 -24.46 15.01 11.62
C LYS A 11 -22.96 15.22 11.41
N VAL A 12 -22.46 14.70 10.30
CA VAL A 12 -21.06 14.89 9.89
C VAL A 12 -20.89 16.28 9.30
N VAL A 13 -20.01 17.09 9.87
CA VAL A 13 -19.67 18.42 9.36
C VAL A 13 -18.36 18.34 8.58
N LEU A 14 -18.44 18.57 7.26
CA LEU A 14 -17.30 18.64 6.36
C LEU A 14 -16.93 20.10 6.11
N GLY A 15 -15.76 20.51 6.58
CA GLY A 15 -15.17 21.82 6.29
C GLY A 15 -14.13 21.74 5.17
N PHE A 16 -13.92 22.85 4.46
CA PHE A 16 -12.88 22.98 3.44
C PHE A 16 -12.25 24.37 3.53
N GLY A 17 -10.93 24.48 3.31
CA GLY A 17 -10.22 25.76 3.35
C GLY A 17 -8.70 25.64 3.22
N GLU A 18 -7.98 26.73 3.45
CA GLU A 18 -6.50 26.80 3.36
C GLU A 18 -5.85 26.63 4.73
N ARG A 19 -4.53 26.38 4.82
CA ARG A 19 -3.82 26.26 6.12
C ARG A 19 -3.83 27.54 6.96
N LYS A 20 -4.04 28.71 6.34
CA LYS A 20 -4.22 29.97 7.08
C LYS A 20 -5.54 30.02 7.85
N THR A 21 -6.45 29.07 7.64
CA THR A 21 -7.76 29.03 8.31
C THR A 21 -7.55 28.95 9.82
N PRO A 22 -8.21 29.80 10.62
CA PRO A 22 -8.03 29.78 12.07
C PRO A 22 -8.40 28.42 12.67
N ALA A 23 -7.58 27.94 13.61
CA ALA A 23 -7.74 26.64 14.24
C ALA A 23 -9.13 26.42 14.86
N ALA A 24 -9.79 27.50 15.32
CA ALA A 24 -11.14 27.42 15.86
C ALA A 24 -12.17 26.87 14.84
N PHE A 25 -12.04 27.19 13.54
CA PHE A 25 -12.92 26.68 12.49
C PHE A 25 -12.59 25.24 12.10
N VAL A 26 -11.30 24.91 12.07
CA VAL A 26 -10.83 23.55 11.78
C VAL A 26 -11.32 22.58 12.87
N ASN A 27 -11.15 22.95 14.13
CA ASN A 27 -11.54 22.14 15.29
C ASN A 27 -13.05 22.00 15.46
N ALA A 28 -13.85 22.89 14.86
CA ALA A 28 -15.30 22.80 14.90
C ALA A 28 -15.85 21.78 13.90
N CYS A 29 -15.10 21.37 12.88
CA CYS A 29 -15.56 20.42 11.86
C CYS A 29 -15.23 18.97 12.25
N SER A 30 -16.04 18.01 11.81
CA SER A 30 -15.74 16.57 11.99
C SER A 30 -14.56 16.14 11.11
N LYS A 31 -14.48 16.70 9.90
CA LYS A 31 -13.34 16.58 8.98
C LYS A 31 -13.13 17.91 8.28
N PHE A 32 -11.88 18.31 8.08
CA PHE A 32 -11.52 19.53 7.37
C PHE A 32 -10.57 19.17 6.22
N LEU A 33 -10.92 19.56 4.99
CA LEU A 33 -10.12 19.34 3.80
C LEU A 33 -9.31 20.61 3.49
N PHE A 34 -7.99 20.48 3.51
CA PHE A 34 -7.10 21.56 3.09
C PHE A 34 -6.99 21.58 1.55
N LEU A 35 -7.35 22.70 0.93
CA LEU A 35 -7.40 22.86 -0.53
C LEU A 35 -6.07 23.32 -1.14
N ASP A 36 -5.11 23.71 -0.30
CA ASP A 36 -3.78 24.18 -0.67
C ASP A 36 -2.72 23.05 -0.67
N GLU A 37 -3.14 21.79 -0.49
CA GLU A 37 -2.25 20.66 -0.69
C GLU A 37 -1.94 20.47 -2.19
N GLU A 38 -0.72 20.82 -2.60
CA GLU A 38 -0.06 20.06 -3.67
C GLU A 38 -0.15 18.58 -3.29
N LYS A 39 -0.59 17.75 -4.24
CA LYS A 39 -0.83 16.31 -4.07
C LYS A 39 0.47 15.55 -3.79
N GLU A 40 1.12 15.80 -2.67
CA GLU A 40 2.01 14.85 -2.02
C GLU A 40 1.13 13.65 -1.65
N LYS A 41 1.28 12.58 -2.44
CA LYS A 41 0.59 11.30 -2.29
C LYS A 41 0.63 10.90 -0.82
N THR A 42 -0.44 11.20 -0.10
CA THR A 42 -0.65 10.74 1.26
C THR A 42 -0.71 9.23 1.21
N LYS A 43 0.46 8.62 1.43
CA LYS A 43 0.63 7.25 1.86
C LYS A 43 -0.29 7.12 3.07
N THR A 44 -1.47 6.55 2.86
CA THR A 44 -2.36 6.15 3.95
C THR A 44 -1.57 5.13 4.75
N THR A 45 -0.97 5.61 5.84
CA THR A 45 -0.24 4.85 6.84
C THR A 45 -1.24 4.00 7.60
N VAL A 46 -1.74 2.95 6.94
CA VAL A 46 -2.15 1.76 7.67
C VAL A 46 -0.85 1.13 8.13
N LYS A 47 -0.51 1.30 9.41
CA LYS A 47 0.66 0.68 10.04
C LYS A 47 0.79 -0.76 9.51
N PRO A 48 1.92 -1.16 8.90
CA PRO A 48 2.05 -2.54 8.46
C PRO A 48 2.01 -3.39 9.73
N LYS A 49 0.96 -4.22 9.86
CA LYS A 49 1.11 -5.53 10.50
C LYS A 49 2.44 -6.09 10.01
N ASN A 50 3.26 -6.61 10.91
CA ASN A 50 4.67 -6.93 10.70
C ASN A 50 4.86 -7.99 9.60
N ILE A 51 4.64 -7.60 8.33
CA ILE A 51 4.59 -8.44 7.14
C ILE A 51 5.98 -9.01 6.84
N LYS A 52 7.02 -8.29 7.29
CA LYS A 52 8.40 -8.74 7.28
C LYS A 52 8.66 -9.93 8.21
N SER A 53 7.77 -10.20 9.17
CA SER A 53 7.84 -11.38 10.06
C SER A 53 6.84 -12.46 9.72
N ASP A 54 5.95 -12.26 8.73
CA ASP A 54 5.05 -13.31 8.29
C ASP A 54 5.82 -14.34 7.46
N THR A 55 6.36 -15.34 8.16
CA THR A 55 7.15 -16.43 7.55
C THR A 55 6.35 -17.19 6.49
N ARG A 56 5.03 -17.30 6.65
CA ARG A 56 4.17 -17.99 5.67
C ARG A 56 4.11 -17.21 4.38
N LEU A 57 3.85 -15.90 4.46
CA LEU A 57 3.84 -15.01 3.31
C LEU A 57 5.21 -15.02 2.61
N ILE A 58 6.30 -14.86 3.36
CA ILE A 58 7.66 -14.80 2.78
C ILE A 58 8.01 -16.11 2.08
N ASN A 59 7.71 -17.26 2.69
CA ASN A 59 7.96 -18.56 2.06
C ASN A 59 7.11 -18.74 0.80
N LEU A 60 5.87 -18.25 0.80
CA LEU A 60 4.99 -18.33 -0.35
C LEU A 60 5.50 -17.48 -1.52
N LEU A 61 5.90 -16.24 -1.24
CA LEU A 61 6.52 -15.37 -2.24
C LEU A 61 7.82 -15.96 -2.78
N ARG A 62 8.63 -16.59 -1.92
CA ARG A 62 9.87 -17.26 -2.34
C ARG A 62 9.59 -18.44 -3.27
N GLN A 63 8.68 -19.34 -2.90
CA GLN A 63 8.30 -20.47 -3.75
C GLN A 63 7.70 -20.03 -5.08
N ALA A 64 7.01 -18.89 -5.09
CA ALA A 64 6.45 -18.37 -6.33
C ALA A 64 7.53 -17.84 -7.28
N ILE A 65 8.52 -17.13 -6.74
CA ILE A 65 9.68 -16.62 -7.48
C ILE A 65 10.50 -17.80 -8.01
N GLU A 66 10.84 -18.77 -7.17
CA GLU A 66 11.65 -19.94 -7.56
C GLU A 66 10.99 -20.78 -8.67
N ALA A 67 9.66 -20.83 -8.71
CA ALA A 67 8.92 -21.53 -9.76
C ALA A 67 8.77 -20.73 -11.07
N THR A 68 9.12 -19.44 -11.08
CA THR A 68 8.94 -18.54 -12.23
C THR A 68 10.19 -17.71 -12.53
N GLU A 69 11.34 -18.10 -11.96
CA GLU A 69 12.62 -17.47 -12.22
C GLU A 69 13.20 -17.94 -13.55
N ASP A 70 13.79 -17.00 -14.28
CA ASP A 70 14.53 -17.25 -15.52
C ASP A 70 15.98 -17.66 -15.20
N GLU A 71 16.78 -17.99 -16.22
CA GLU A 71 18.19 -18.41 -16.09
C GLU A 71 19.09 -17.34 -15.41
N GLU A 72 18.70 -16.07 -15.41
CA GLU A 72 19.38 -14.97 -14.69
C GLU A 72 18.96 -14.84 -13.20
N GLY A 73 18.03 -15.69 -12.74
CA GLY A 73 17.48 -15.66 -11.39
C GLY A 73 16.54 -14.47 -11.15
N TRP A 74 15.90 -13.94 -12.19
CA TRP A 74 14.86 -12.92 -12.11
C TRP A 74 13.52 -13.56 -12.47
N ALA A 75 12.46 -13.20 -11.74
CA ALA A 75 11.11 -13.67 -12.04
C ALA A 75 10.21 -12.50 -12.46
N ALA A 76 9.42 -12.68 -13.51
CA ALA A 76 8.45 -11.69 -13.93
C ALA A 76 7.25 -11.62 -12.96
N LEU A 77 6.86 -10.41 -12.55
CA LEU A 77 5.83 -10.19 -11.52
C LEU A 77 4.45 -10.74 -11.92
N GLY A 78 4.13 -10.76 -13.22
CA GLY A 78 2.88 -11.31 -13.75
C GLY A 78 2.76 -12.82 -13.50
N PRO A 79 3.70 -13.64 -14.01
CA PRO A 79 3.80 -15.06 -13.70
C PRO A 79 3.86 -15.35 -12.19
N VAL A 80 4.65 -14.59 -11.42
CA VAL A 80 4.72 -14.71 -9.95
C VAL A 80 3.34 -14.54 -9.31
N GLY A 81 2.62 -13.46 -9.67
CA GLY A 81 1.28 -13.21 -9.15
C GLY A 81 0.27 -14.29 -9.53
N SER A 82 0.35 -14.80 -10.76
CA SER A 82 -0.51 -15.88 -11.24
C SER A 82 -0.25 -17.19 -10.49
N ASN A 83 1.02 -17.53 -10.27
CA ASN A 83 1.42 -18.71 -9.51
C ASN A 83 0.98 -18.63 -8.04
N ILE A 84 1.10 -17.45 -7.41
CA ILE A 84 0.61 -17.20 -6.06
C ILE A 84 -0.91 -17.37 -5.98
N SER A 85 -1.65 -16.75 -6.91
CA SER A 85 -3.11 -16.81 -6.95
C SER A 85 -3.64 -18.23 -7.21
N ASN A 86 -2.89 -19.05 -7.96
CA ASN A 86 -3.27 -20.44 -8.23
C ASN A 86 -3.01 -21.37 -7.03
N LYS A 87 -1.94 -21.10 -6.25
CA LYS A 87 -1.59 -21.93 -5.09
C LYS A 87 -2.38 -21.59 -3.83
N THR A 88 -2.88 -20.36 -3.71
CA THR A 88 -3.58 -19.89 -2.52
C THR A 88 -4.50 -18.71 -2.82
N SER A 89 -5.53 -18.52 -1.99
CA SER A 89 -6.38 -17.32 -2.00
C SER A 89 -5.63 -16.12 -1.41
N PHE A 90 -4.59 -15.68 -2.11
CA PHE A 90 -3.76 -14.55 -1.71
C PHE A 90 -4.30 -13.23 -2.28
N ASP A 91 -4.50 -12.24 -1.41
CA ASP A 91 -4.90 -10.88 -1.79
C ASP A 91 -3.99 -9.84 -1.13
N THR A 92 -3.38 -8.95 -1.94
CA THR A 92 -2.50 -7.88 -1.47
C THR A 92 -3.23 -6.87 -0.57
N ARG A 93 -4.55 -6.75 -0.73
CA ARG A 93 -5.40 -5.83 0.06
C ARG A 93 -5.53 -6.28 1.50
N ASN A 94 -5.50 -7.59 1.77
CA ASN A 94 -5.48 -8.14 3.14
C ASN A 94 -4.24 -7.66 3.93
N TYR A 95 -3.19 -7.31 3.20
CA TYR A 95 -1.92 -6.82 3.72
C TYR A 95 -1.79 -5.28 3.66
N GLY A 96 -2.81 -4.57 3.20
CA GLY A 96 -2.81 -3.10 3.10
C GLY A 96 -2.13 -2.53 1.85
N PHE A 97 -1.88 -3.37 0.83
CA PHE A 97 -1.21 -2.97 -0.41
C PHE A 97 -2.15 -2.97 -1.60
N LYS A 98 -2.05 -1.92 -2.44
CA LYS A 98 -2.87 -1.79 -3.65
C LYS A 98 -2.50 -2.80 -4.72
N ASN A 99 -1.21 -3.12 -4.85
CA ASN A 99 -0.66 -3.99 -5.88
C ASN A 99 0.47 -4.89 -5.34
N LEU A 100 0.74 -5.99 -6.03
CA LEU A 100 1.83 -6.92 -5.70
C LEU A 100 3.20 -6.22 -5.71
N SER A 101 3.42 -5.31 -6.66
CA SER A 101 4.64 -4.48 -6.71
C SER A 101 4.82 -3.61 -5.47
N SER A 102 3.75 -3.05 -4.91
CA SER A 102 3.83 -2.26 -3.67
C SER A 102 4.10 -3.12 -2.43
N LEU A 103 3.61 -4.37 -2.42
CA LEU A 103 3.89 -5.32 -1.36
C LEU A 103 5.37 -5.72 -1.37
N PHE A 104 5.90 -6.11 -2.52
CA PHE A 104 7.32 -6.48 -2.66
C PHE A 104 8.24 -5.31 -2.30
N LYS A 105 7.90 -4.06 -2.65
CA LYS A 105 8.66 -2.87 -2.22
C LYS A 105 8.68 -2.66 -0.71
N ALA A 106 7.66 -3.14 0.01
CA ALA A 106 7.60 -3.02 1.46
C ALA A 106 8.32 -4.17 2.17
N ILE A 107 8.60 -5.26 1.46
CA ILE A 107 9.38 -6.39 1.95
C ILE A 107 10.82 -6.19 1.47
N ASP A 108 11.68 -5.63 2.32
CA ASP A 108 13.10 -5.37 2.02
C ASP A 108 13.96 -6.64 1.78
N LEU A 109 13.32 -7.81 1.62
CA LEU A 109 13.97 -9.09 1.32
C LEU A 109 14.02 -9.38 -0.20
N PHE A 110 13.26 -8.62 -1.00
CA PHE A 110 13.15 -8.83 -2.44
C PHE A 110 13.58 -7.58 -3.19
N GLU A 111 14.30 -7.80 -4.29
CA GLU A 111 14.72 -6.75 -5.21
C GLU A 111 13.71 -6.63 -6.35
N LEU A 112 13.32 -5.40 -6.68
CA LEU A 112 12.36 -5.11 -7.74
C LEU A 112 13.03 -4.25 -8.81
N LYS A 113 13.05 -4.77 -10.04
CA LYS A 113 13.58 -4.09 -11.22
C LYS A 113 12.45 -3.85 -12.23
N ARG A 114 12.57 -2.81 -13.06
CA ARG A 114 11.73 -2.64 -14.24
C ARG A 114 12.36 -3.41 -15.41
N GLY A 115 11.61 -4.34 -15.98
CA GLY A 115 11.99 -5.08 -17.16
C GLY A 115 11.60 -4.38 -18.46
N PRO A 116 11.98 -4.96 -19.61
CA PRO A 116 11.48 -4.54 -20.91
C PRO A 116 9.95 -4.72 -20.95
N ASN A 117 9.21 -3.78 -21.56
CA ASN A 117 7.75 -3.78 -21.66
C ASN A 117 6.95 -3.39 -20.40
N ASN A 118 7.46 -2.47 -19.57
CA ASN A 118 6.76 -1.96 -18.37
C ASN A 118 6.39 -3.06 -17.34
N SER A 119 7.00 -4.22 -17.46
CA SER A 119 6.86 -5.33 -16.53
C SER A 119 7.80 -5.13 -15.35
N PHE A 120 7.38 -5.56 -14.16
CA PHE A 120 8.26 -5.60 -13.00
C PHE A 120 8.90 -6.98 -12.91
N LEU A 121 10.20 -7.02 -12.66
CA LEU A 121 10.98 -8.21 -12.36
C LEU A 121 11.29 -8.21 -10.88
N VAL A 122 11.19 -9.37 -10.24
CA VAL A 122 11.49 -9.55 -8.82
C VAL A 122 12.56 -10.62 -8.64
N LYS A 123 13.48 -10.39 -7.72
CA LYS A 123 14.53 -11.34 -7.33
C LYS A 123 14.62 -11.44 -5.82
N ASN A 124 14.95 -12.61 -5.31
CA ASN A 124 15.22 -12.81 -3.89
C ASN A 124 16.66 -12.38 -3.56
N VAL A 125 16.81 -11.40 -2.66
CA VAL A 125 18.14 -10.86 -2.27
C VAL A 125 18.93 -11.86 -1.44
N ARG A 126 18.25 -12.84 -0.82
CA ARG A 126 18.86 -13.81 0.11
C ARG A 126 19.37 -15.09 -0.54
N ASN A 127 19.41 -15.18 -1.87
CA ASN A 127 20.13 -16.27 -2.55
C ASN A 127 21.64 -15.97 -2.49
N LYS A 128 22.26 -16.27 -1.35
CA LYS A 128 23.71 -16.32 -1.15
C LYS A 128 24.05 -17.54 -0.32
#